data_AF-A0A9W8ADV3-F1
#
_entry.id   AF-A0A9W8ADV3-F1
#
_cell.length_a   1.000
_cell.length_b   1.000
_cell.length_c   1.000
_cell.angle_alpha   90.00
_cell.angle_beta   90.00
_cell.angle_gamma   90.00
#
_symmetry.space_group_name_H-M   'P 1'
#
loop_
_entity.id
_entity.type
_entity.pdbx_description
1 polymer ?
#
loop_
_entity_poly.entity_id
_entity_poly.type
_entity_poly.pdbx_seq_one_letter_code
_entity_poly.pdbx_strand_id
1 'polypeptide(L)'
;MTSIFAELTQLPRPTSEISSAGESWAVNQAPTAKGEKKPTDNSLWAMFRPAVSLGDGRHTPQNVSLTSFLLGIGLGVGFLWTWSALCAVVIPEETKPGFSQALLRLGPFLLFLSQFHYLEYLITSLYNPKALGFDTFTFTMDANYIYLKMMSIILIEFLVEAYFVPEIKMGRWNWLAGLTLMITGQAIRTLAMATTQRNFNHYVATEKDPDHVLVTHGIYR
;
A
#
# COMPACT_ATOMS: atom_id res chain seq x y z
N MET A 1 28.20 34.06 -3.85
CA MET A 1 27.22 33.08 -3.34
C MET A 1 26.35 33.64 -2.20
N THR A 2 26.26 34.96 -2.04
CA THR A 2 25.47 35.61 -0.97
C THR A 2 24.32 36.47 -1.51
N SER A 3 24.20 36.64 -2.84
CA SER A 3 23.11 37.42 -3.46
C SER A 3 21.91 36.58 -3.92
N ILE A 4 22.09 35.28 -4.20
CA ILE A 4 21.00 34.39 -4.65
C ILE A 4 20.02 34.07 -3.49
N PHE A 5 20.51 34.06 -2.24
CA PHE A 5 19.67 33.81 -1.07
C PHE A 5 18.78 35.02 -0.67
N ALA A 6 19.14 36.24 -1.08
CA ALA A 6 18.31 37.42 -0.80
C ALA A 6 17.09 37.49 -1.75
N GLU A 7 17.24 37.02 -2.99
CA GLU A 7 16.20 37.07 -4.02
C GLU A 7 15.08 36.04 -3.80
N LEU A 8 15.37 34.93 -3.10
CA LEU A 8 14.38 33.92 -2.70
C LEU A 8 13.46 34.36 -1.56
N THR A 9 13.76 35.47 -0.87
CA THR A 9 12.89 36.01 0.20
C THR A 9 11.85 37.01 -0.28
N GLN A 10 11.88 37.40 -1.56
CA GLN A 10 10.92 38.36 -2.16
C GLN A 10 9.88 37.72 -3.07
N LEU A 11 9.88 36.38 -3.23
CA LEU A 11 8.82 35.72 -3.97
C LEU A 11 7.48 35.90 -3.22
N PRO A 12 6.41 36.35 -3.91
CA PRO A 12 5.10 36.46 -3.28
C PRO A 12 4.69 35.10 -2.72
N ARG A 13 4.34 35.06 -1.44
CA ARG A 13 3.75 33.87 -0.82
C ARG A 13 2.52 33.48 -1.63
N PRO A 14 2.36 32.21 -2.02
CA PRO A 14 1.14 31.78 -2.69
C PRO A 14 -0.04 32.16 -1.81
N THR A 15 -0.88 33.04 -2.36
CA THR A 15 -2.14 33.45 -1.77
C THR A 15 -2.97 32.21 -1.49
N SER A 16 -3.56 32.17 -0.30
CA SER A 16 -4.37 31.08 0.24
C SER A 16 -5.72 30.95 -0.47
N GLU A 17 -5.71 30.79 -1.79
CA GLU A 17 -6.83 30.26 -2.56
C GLU A 17 -6.59 28.77 -2.79
N ILE A 18 -6.37 28.04 -1.68
CA ILE A 18 -6.66 26.62 -1.66
C ILE A 18 -8.18 26.55 -1.54
N SER A 19 -8.80 26.34 -2.70
CA SER A 19 -10.14 25.76 -2.84
C SER A 19 -10.47 24.89 -1.63
N SER A 20 -11.54 25.26 -0.93
CA SER A 20 -12.11 24.60 0.23
C SER A 20 -11.73 23.12 0.35
N ALA A 21 -10.81 22.82 1.28
CA ALA A 21 -10.42 21.47 1.70
C ALA A 21 -11.57 20.68 2.38
N GLY A 22 -12.81 21.16 2.28
CA GLY A 22 -14.04 20.44 2.59
C GLY A 22 -14.61 19.63 1.42
N GLU A 23 -14.08 19.77 0.20
CA GLU A 23 -14.62 19.05 -0.97
C GLU A 23 -13.89 17.74 -1.28
N SER A 24 -12.63 17.54 -0.86
CA SER A 24 -11.87 16.35 -1.26
C SER A 24 -12.31 15.06 -0.56
N TRP A 25 -12.89 15.14 0.63
CA TRP A 25 -13.47 13.98 1.32
C TRP A 25 -14.88 13.65 0.82
N ALA A 26 -15.58 14.62 0.22
CA ALA A 26 -16.92 14.43 -0.32
C ALA A 26 -16.93 13.69 -1.67
N VAL A 27 -15.80 13.65 -2.38
CA VAL A 27 -15.66 12.93 -3.67
C VAL A 27 -15.72 11.41 -3.49
N ASN A 28 -15.46 10.88 -2.29
CA ASN A 28 -15.51 9.44 -2.01
C ASN A 28 -16.74 9.00 -1.20
N GLN A 29 -17.67 9.91 -0.89
CA GLN A 29 -19.01 9.47 -0.52
C GLN A 29 -19.71 9.05 -1.80
N ALA A 30 -19.88 7.73 -1.97
CA ALA A 30 -20.71 7.19 -3.04
C ALA A 30 -22.02 8.01 -3.10
N PRO A 31 -22.47 8.45 -4.29
CA PRO A 31 -23.76 9.08 -4.41
C PRO A 31 -24.78 8.19 -3.74
N THR A 32 -25.42 8.66 -2.67
CA THR A 32 -26.62 8.01 -2.12
C THR A 32 -27.52 7.74 -3.31
N ALA A 33 -27.77 6.46 -3.60
CA ALA A 33 -28.38 5.99 -4.84
C ALA A 33 -29.62 6.83 -5.20
N LYS A 34 -29.42 7.90 -5.97
CA LYS A 34 -30.49 8.72 -6.51
C LYS A 34 -31.02 7.95 -7.69
N GLY A 35 -32.00 7.10 -7.40
CA GLY A 35 -32.99 6.58 -8.33
C GLY A 35 -32.48 6.27 -9.73
N GLU A 36 -31.53 5.34 -9.85
CA GLU A 36 -31.26 4.74 -11.15
C GLU A 36 -32.50 3.91 -11.54
N LYS A 37 -33.22 4.35 -12.59
CA LYS A 37 -34.31 3.55 -13.16
C LYS A 37 -33.71 2.24 -13.64
N LYS A 38 -33.99 1.17 -12.90
CA LYS A 38 -33.62 -0.21 -13.25
C LYS A 38 -34.14 -0.48 -14.67
N PRO A 39 -33.29 -0.70 -15.68
CA PRO A 39 -33.78 -1.05 -17.01
C PRO A 39 -34.53 -2.37 -16.86
N THR A 40 -35.81 -2.41 -17.22
CA THR A 40 -36.62 -3.62 -17.29
C THR A 40 -36.16 -4.42 -18.51
N ASP A 41 -34.96 -5.00 -18.39
CA ASP A 41 -34.46 -6.00 -19.32
C ASP A 41 -35.08 -7.33 -18.89
N ASN A 42 -36.07 -7.78 -19.64
CA ASN A 42 -36.76 -9.06 -19.42
C ASN A 42 -35.99 -10.26 -20.01
N SER A 43 -34.71 -10.10 -20.34
CA SER A 43 -33.89 -11.20 -20.81
C SER A 43 -33.57 -12.20 -19.69
N LEU A 44 -33.44 -13.49 -20.04
CA LEU A 44 -32.94 -14.52 -19.13
C LEU A 44 -31.59 -14.13 -18.50
N TRP A 45 -30.80 -13.33 -19.22
CA TRP A 45 -29.51 -12.82 -18.76
C TRP A 45 -29.62 -11.81 -17.62
N ALA A 46 -30.75 -11.10 -17.47
CA ALA A 46 -30.99 -10.20 -16.35
C ALA A 46 -31.14 -10.95 -15.01
N MET A 47 -31.58 -12.21 -15.03
CA MET A 47 -31.65 -13.09 -13.85
C MET A 47 -30.26 -13.44 -13.30
N PHE A 48 -29.28 -13.55 -14.20
CA PHE A 48 -27.91 -13.91 -13.86
C PHE A 48 -26.99 -12.69 -13.66
N ARG A 49 -27.51 -11.46 -13.81
CA ARG A 49 -26.71 -10.26 -13.48
C ARG A 49 -26.48 -10.22 -11.98
N PRO A 50 -25.23 -10.23 -11.50
CA PRO A 50 -24.96 -10.10 -10.08
C PRO A 50 -25.53 -8.75 -9.60
N ALA A 51 -26.19 -8.76 -8.44
CA ALA A 51 -26.81 -7.56 -7.87
C ALA A 51 -25.79 -6.49 -7.46
N VAL A 52 -24.51 -6.84 -7.41
CA VAL A 52 -23.39 -6.01 -6.98
C VAL A 52 -22.22 -6.23 -7.93
N SER A 53 -21.50 -5.16 -8.28
CA SER A 53 -20.30 -5.24 -9.11
C SER A 53 -19.12 -5.77 -8.31
N LEU A 54 -18.32 -6.64 -8.92
CA LEU A 54 -17.03 -7.08 -8.38
C LEU A 54 -15.93 -6.16 -8.91
N GLY A 55 -15.06 -5.68 -8.03
CA GLY A 55 -13.88 -4.88 -8.42
C GLY A 55 -14.18 -3.42 -8.77
N ASP A 56 -15.31 -2.88 -8.33
CA ASP A 56 -15.67 -1.46 -8.52
C ASP A 56 -14.99 -0.51 -7.51
N GLY A 57 -14.05 -1.01 -6.70
CA GLY A 57 -13.29 -0.24 -5.71
C GLY A 57 -14.11 0.26 -4.51
N ARG A 58 -15.38 -0.12 -4.40
CA ARG A 58 -16.22 0.27 -3.26
C ARG A 58 -15.92 -0.58 -2.04
N HIS A 59 -16.10 0.00 -0.86
CA HIS A 59 -16.01 -0.72 0.41
C HIS A 59 -17.25 -1.60 0.62
N THR A 60 -17.25 -2.76 -0.04
CA THR A 60 -18.29 -3.78 0.08
C THR A 60 -17.68 -5.09 0.58
N PRO A 61 -18.42 -5.93 1.31
CA PRO A 61 -17.91 -7.21 1.81
C PRO A 61 -17.32 -8.10 0.70
N GLN A 62 -17.91 -8.07 -0.50
CA GLN A 62 -17.46 -8.86 -1.64
C GLN A 62 -16.10 -8.40 -2.15
N ASN A 63 -15.91 -7.08 -2.32
CA ASN A 63 -14.63 -6.53 -2.77
C ASN A 63 -13.53 -6.72 -1.73
N VAL A 64 -13.84 -6.51 -0.45
CA VAL A 64 -12.88 -6.73 0.65
C VAL A 64 -12.46 -8.19 0.71
N SER A 65 -13.42 -9.12 0.61
CA SER A 65 -13.16 -10.56 0.61
C SER A 65 -12.27 -10.97 -0.57
N LEU A 66 -12.63 -10.55 -1.79
CA LEU A 66 -11.86 -10.84 -2.99
C LEU A 66 -10.43 -10.27 -2.91
N THR A 67 -10.30 -9.00 -2.50
CA THR A 67 -9.00 -8.33 -2.35
C THR A 67 -8.13 -9.01 -1.32
N SER A 68 -8.69 -9.35 -0.15
CA SER A 68 -7.97 -10.06 0.92
C SER A 68 -7.52 -11.45 0.46
N PHE A 69 -8.36 -12.16 -0.30
CA PHE A 69 -8.02 -13.45 -0.86
C PHE A 69 -6.86 -13.36 -1.87
N LEU A 70 -6.90 -12.38 -2.78
CA LEU A 70 -5.82 -12.14 -3.74
C LEU A 70 -4.49 -11.76 -3.06
N LEU A 71 -4.55 -10.88 -2.06
CA LEU A 71 -3.38 -10.57 -1.22
C LEU A 71 -2.87 -11.81 -0.48
N GLY A 72 -3.76 -12.68 0.00
CA GLY A 72 -3.40 -13.96 0.63
C GLY A 72 -2.68 -14.91 -0.32
N ILE A 73 -3.12 -15.00 -1.58
CA ILE A 73 -2.40 -15.75 -2.62
C ILE A 73 -1.01 -15.14 -2.84
N GLY A 74 -0.93 -13.82 -3.01
CA GLY A 74 0.35 -13.10 -3.17
C GLY A 74 1.30 -13.37 -2.00
N LEU A 75 0.79 -13.33 -0.77
CA LEU A 75 1.53 -13.63 0.44
C LEU A 75 2.04 -15.08 0.45
N GLY A 76 1.19 -16.06 0.10
CA GLY A 76 1.56 -17.48 0.05
C GLY A 76 2.62 -17.77 -1.01
N VAL A 77 2.46 -17.23 -2.21
CA VAL A 77 3.46 -17.35 -3.29
C VAL A 77 4.76 -16.65 -2.88
N GLY A 78 4.68 -15.44 -2.35
CA GLY A 78 5.84 -14.69 -1.86
C GLY A 78 6.59 -15.42 -0.75
N PHE A 79 5.87 -16.10 0.16
CA PHE A 79 6.48 -16.90 1.23
C PHE A 79 7.27 -18.09 0.67
N LEU A 80 6.67 -18.88 -0.21
CA LEU A 80 7.34 -20.02 -0.83
C LEU A 80 8.56 -19.59 -1.66
N TRP A 81 8.44 -18.48 -2.38
CA TRP A 81 9.54 -17.92 -3.17
C TRP A 81 10.67 -17.40 -2.27
N THR A 82 10.34 -16.69 -1.19
CA THR A 82 11.30 -16.23 -0.18
C THR A 82 11.99 -17.40 0.52
N TRP A 83 11.25 -18.45 0.84
CA TRP A 83 11.80 -19.66 1.45
C TRP A 83 12.83 -20.31 0.53
N SER A 84 12.52 -20.45 -0.76
CA SER A 84 13.46 -20.95 -1.78
C SER A 84 14.71 -20.07 -1.86
N ALA A 85 14.56 -18.75 -1.87
CA ALA A 85 15.67 -17.80 -1.87
C ALA A 85 16.54 -17.90 -0.60
N LEU A 86 15.91 -18.10 0.56
CA LEU A 86 16.61 -18.27 1.84
C LEU A 86 17.42 -19.58 1.84
N CYS A 87 16.85 -20.68 1.36
CA CYS A 87 17.56 -21.95 1.19
C CYS A 87 18.80 -21.79 0.30
N ALA A 88 18.67 -21.09 -0.83
CA ALA A 88 19.79 -20.81 -1.74
C ALA A 88 20.88 -19.91 -1.12
N VAL A 89 20.52 -19.06 -0.15
CA VAL A 89 21.47 -18.18 0.55
C VAL A 89 22.17 -18.88 1.72
N VAL A 90 21.45 -19.77 2.42
CA VAL A 90 21.91 -20.45 3.64
C VAL A 90 22.64 -21.75 3.33
N ILE A 91 22.25 -22.45 2.27
CA ILE A 91 22.92 -23.66 1.77
C ILE A 91 23.80 -23.21 0.60
N PRO A 92 25.10 -22.99 0.81
CA PRO A 92 25.98 -22.51 -0.24
C PRO A 92 26.31 -23.67 -1.18
N GLU A 93 25.43 -23.93 -2.13
CA GLU A 93 25.82 -24.59 -3.36
C GLU A 93 26.55 -23.56 -4.21
N GLU A 94 27.68 -23.91 -4.83
CA GLU A 94 28.42 -23.04 -5.76
C GLU A 94 27.55 -22.73 -7.00
N THR A 95 26.62 -21.81 -6.81
CA THR A 95 25.64 -21.41 -7.81
C THR A 95 26.18 -20.19 -8.53
N LYS A 96 26.42 -20.34 -9.83
CA LYS A 96 26.89 -19.25 -10.69
C LYS A 96 25.86 -18.12 -10.71
N PRO A 97 26.30 -16.85 -10.75
CA PRO A 97 25.41 -15.73 -10.93
C PRO A 97 24.64 -15.85 -12.24
N GLY A 98 23.33 -15.69 -12.16
CA GLY A 98 22.45 -15.82 -13.32
C GLY A 98 21.06 -15.24 -13.04
N PHE A 99 20.31 -15.03 -14.12
CA PHE A 99 18.99 -14.40 -14.08
C PHE A 99 18.02 -15.11 -13.13
N SER A 100 17.99 -16.45 -13.14
CA SER A 100 17.12 -17.24 -12.25
C SER A 100 17.43 -17.02 -10.77
N GLN A 101 18.71 -16.94 -10.42
CA GLN A 101 19.17 -16.70 -9.05
C GLN A 101 18.88 -15.26 -8.60
N ALA A 102 19.00 -14.31 -9.52
CA ALA A 102 18.59 -12.93 -9.26
C ALA A 102 17.07 -12.84 -9.02
N LEU A 103 16.24 -13.52 -9.82
CA LEU A 103 14.79 -13.56 -9.64
C LEU A 103 14.35 -14.14 -8.28
N LEU A 104 15.10 -15.06 -7.68
CA LEU A 104 14.82 -15.53 -6.32
C LEU A 104 14.80 -14.39 -5.30
N ARG A 105 15.59 -13.34 -5.52
CA ARG A 105 15.65 -12.17 -4.63
C ARG A 105 14.39 -11.31 -4.67
N LEU A 106 13.51 -11.51 -5.64
CA LEU A 106 12.20 -10.83 -5.72
C LEU A 106 11.17 -11.42 -4.76
N GLY A 107 11.35 -12.65 -4.27
CA GLY A 107 10.40 -13.31 -3.36
C GLY A 107 9.98 -12.44 -2.16
N PRO A 108 10.92 -11.87 -1.40
CA PRO A 108 10.60 -11.00 -0.27
C PRO A 108 9.80 -9.76 -0.66
N PHE A 109 10.05 -9.19 -1.84
CA PHE A 109 9.32 -8.02 -2.31
C PHE A 109 7.83 -8.35 -2.42
N LEU A 110 7.46 -9.45 -3.08
CA LEU A 110 6.05 -9.87 -3.18
C LEU A 110 5.47 -10.22 -1.80
N LEU A 111 6.23 -10.90 -0.95
CA LEU A 111 5.82 -11.28 0.41
C LEU A 111 5.46 -10.04 1.24
N PHE A 112 6.41 -9.11 1.41
CA PHE A 112 6.23 -7.94 2.27
C PHE A 112 5.26 -6.93 1.67
N LEU A 113 5.20 -6.78 0.34
CA LEU A 113 4.21 -5.93 -0.31
C LEU A 113 2.77 -6.43 -0.05
N SER A 114 2.54 -7.74 -0.23
CA SER A 114 1.23 -8.35 0.06
C SER A 114 0.88 -8.23 1.54
N GLN A 115 1.86 -8.51 2.42
CA GLN A 115 1.70 -8.41 3.86
C GLN A 115 1.37 -6.98 4.32
N PHE A 116 2.07 -5.98 3.78
CA PHE A 116 1.88 -4.57 4.13
C PHE A 116 0.45 -4.13 3.84
N HIS A 117 -0.02 -4.34 2.61
CA HIS A 117 -1.37 -3.93 2.19
C HIS A 117 -2.46 -4.68 2.97
N TYR A 118 -2.25 -5.96 3.26
CA TYR A 118 -3.19 -6.73 4.07
C TYR A 118 -3.24 -6.27 5.53
N LEU A 119 -2.07 -6.11 6.17
CA LEU A 119 -1.99 -5.71 7.58
C LEU A 119 -2.49 -4.30 7.80
N GLU A 120 -2.29 -3.39 6.84
CA GLU A 120 -2.85 -2.04 6.90
C GLU A 120 -4.37 -2.08 7.08
N TYR A 121 -5.07 -2.84 6.22
CA TYR A 121 -6.51 -3.01 6.30
C TYR A 121 -6.93 -3.75 7.58
N LEU A 122 -6.24 -4.86 7.91
CA LEU A 122 -6.58 -5.67 9.09
C LEU A 122 -6.45 -4.87 10.38
N ILE A 123 -5.33 -4.18 10.58
CA ILE A 123 -5.06 -3.44 11.82
C ILE A 123 -6.00 -2.23 11.94
N THR A 124 -6.24 -1.49 10.86
CA THR A 124 -7.25 -0.41 10.87
C THR A 124 -8.64 -0.95 11.17
N SER A 125 -9.03 -2.11 10.64
CA SER A 125 -10.33 -2.72 10.93
C SER A 125 -10.51 -3.10 12.41
N LEU A 126 -9.42 -3.47 13.10
CA LEU A 126 -9.43 -3.87 14.51
C LEU A 126 -9.46 -2.65 15.45
N TYR A 127 -8.68 -1.60 15.15
CA TYR A 127 -8.46 -0.50 16.10
C TYR A 127 -9.12 0.84 15.71
N ASN A 128 -9.43 1.06 14.42
CA ASN A 128 -10.11 2.26 13.94
C ASN A 128 -11.15 1.96 12.84
N PRO A 129 -12.26 1.26 13.17
CA PRO A 129 -13.30 0.95 12.19
C PRO A 129 -14.03 2.19 11.64
N LYS A 130 -13.94 3.35 12.31
CA LYS A 130 -14.53 4.60 11.82
C LYS A 130 -13.82 5.15 10.58
N ALA A 131 -12.51 4.93 10.47
CA ALA A 131 -11.68 5.37 9.35
C ALA A 131 -11.50 4.27 8.28
N LEU A 132 -12.23 3.17 8.39
CA LEU A 132 -12.09 2.02 7.50
C LEU A 132 -12.78 2.30 6.15
N GLY A 133 -12.01 2.18 5.08
CA GLY A 133 -12.48 2.28 3.70
C GLY A 133 -11.79 1.25 2.81
N PHE A 134 -12.17 1.20 1.53
CA PHE A 134 -11.47 0.33 0.57
C PHE A 134 -10.07 0.86 0.26
N ASP A 135 -9.90 2.18 0.34
CA ASP A 135 -8.62 2.89 0.23
C ASP A 135 -7.64 2.57 1.36
N THR A 136 -8.10 2.03 2.50
CA THR A 136 -7.25 1.53 3.59
C THR A 136 -6.29 0.42 3.13
N PHE A 137 -6.65 -0.38 2.11
CA PHE A 137 -5.69 -1.32 1.50
C PHE A 137 -4.48 -0.60 0.89
N THR A 138 -4.57 0.70 0.65
CA THR A 138 -3.43 1.56 0.34
C THR A 138 -2.78 1.28 -1.02
N PHE A 139 -3.53 0.67 -1.95
CA PHE A 139 -3.05 0.47 -3.33
C PHE A 139 -2.90 1.78 -4.11
N THR A 140 -3.69 2.79 -3.77
CA THR A 140 -3.69 4.09 -4.43
C THR A 140 -3.72 5.17 -3.36
N MET A 141 -2.53 5.61 -2.95
CA MET A 141 -2.33 6.72 -2.00
C MET A 141 -2.66 8.08 -2.61
N ASP A 142 -2.67 8.17 -3.94
CA ASP A 142 -2.74 9.42 -4.68
C ASP A 142 -3.69 9.32 -5.88
N ALA A 143 -4.32 10.44 -6.24
CA ALA A 143 -5.27 10.52 -7.34
C ALA A 143 -4.63 10.26 -8.74
N ASN A 144 -3.30 10.36 -8.85
CA ASN A 144 -2.57 10.26 -10.11
C ASN A 144 -1.90 8.89 -10.33
N TYR A 145 -2.17 7.92 -9.45
CA TYR A 145 -1.60 6.58 -9.47
C TYR A 145 -0.06 6.57 -9.46
N ILE A 146 0.56 7.59 -8.88
CA ILE A 146 2.02 7.73 -8.78
C ILE A 146 2.59 6.52 -8.05
N TYR A 147 1.98 6.07 -6.96
CA TYR A 147 2.44 4.89 -6.22
C TYR A 147 2.56 3.65 -7.14
N LEU A 148 1.50 3.32 -7.89
CA LEU A 148 1.51 2.17 -8.81
C LEU A 148 2.53 2.31 -9.94
N LYS A 149 2.72 3.53 -10.47
CA LYS A 149 3.75 3.80 -11.48
C LYS A 149 5.14 3.56 -10.92
N MET A 150 5.42 4.05 -9.70
CA MET A 150 6.72 3.85 -9.06
C MET A 150 6.98 2.37 -8.77
N MET A 151 6.00 1.64 -8.23
CA MET A 151 6.12 0.20 -8.03
C MET A 151 6.41 -0.55 -9.34
N SER A 152 5.76 -0.16 -10.44
CA SER A 152 6.01 -0.74 -11.76
C SER A 152 7.43 -0.45 -12.26
N ILE A 153 7.91 0.78 -12.10
CA ILE A 153 9.27 1.17 -12.50
C ILE A 153 10.32 0.39 -11.69
N ILE A 154 10.15 0.26 -10.38
CA ILE A 154 11.05 -0.51 -9.50
C ILE A 154 11.12 -1.98 -9.95
N LEU A 155 9.98 -2.57 -10.31
CA LEU A 155 9.95 -3.95 -10.81
C LEU A 155 10.69 -4.08 -12.15
N ILE A 156 10.48 -3.14 -13.08
CA ILE A 156 11.16 -3.13 -14.38
C ILE A 156 12.68 -2.96 -14.19
N GLU A 157 13.10 -2.00 -13.37
CA GLU A 157 14.50 -1.77 -13.02
C GLU A 157 15.14 -3.05 -12.50
N PHE A 158 14.51 -3.71 -11.53
CA PHE A 158 14.99 -4.97 -10.99
C PHE A 158 15.14 -6.05 -12.07
N LEU A 159 14.15 -6.20 -12.96
CA LEU A 159 14.20 -7.22 -14.03
C LEU A 159 15.30 -6.93 -15.05
N VAL A 160 15.50 -5.67 -15.41
CA VAL A 160 16.57 -5.23 -16.32
C VAL A 160 17.93 -5.51 -15.69
N GLU A 161 18.15 -5.10 -14.44
CA GLU A 161 19.41 -5.36 -13.73
C GLU A 161 19.66 -6.85 -13.52
N ALA A 162 18.62 -7.63 -13.18
CA ALA A 162 18.73 -9.07 -13.04
C ALA A 162 19.16 -9.75 -14.35
N TYR A 163 18.71 -9.22 -15.50
CA TYR A 163 19.03 -9.78 -16.82
C TYR A 163 20.44 -9.41 -17.29
N PHE A 164 20.81 -8.13 -17.19
CA PHE A 164 22.11 -7.65 -17.70
C PHE A 164 23.26 -7.83 -16.71
N VAL A 165 23.03 -7.62 -15.42
CA VAL A 165 24.09 -7.61 -14.38
C VAL A 165 23.60 -8.30 -13.09
N PRO A 166 23.37 -9.63 -13.12
CA PRO A 166 22.79 -10.36 -11.98
C PRO A 166 23.65 -10.29 -10.71
N GLU A 167 24.97 -10.09 -10.85
CA GLU A 167 25.93 -10.04 -9.74
C GLU A 167 25.59 -8.97 -8.70
N ILE A 168 25.06 -7.82 -9.13
CA ILE A 168 24.69 -6.71 -8.23
C ILE A 168 23.59 -7.13 -7.25
N LYS A 169 22.69 -8.04 -7.66
CA LYS A 169 21.57 -8.51 -6.84
C LYS A 169 21.93 -9.67 -5.90
N MET A 170 23.14 -10.22 -6.00
CA MET A 170 23.53 -11.41 -5.25
C MET A 170 24.19 -11.13 -3.89
N GLY A 171 24.33 -9.86 -3.51
CA GLY A 171 24.86 -9.46 -2.20
C GLY A 171 24.04 -10.05 -1.03
N ARG A 172 24.56 -11.12 -0.41
CA ARG A 172 23.91 -11.81 0.72
C ARG A 172 23.55 -10.87 1.86
N TRP A 173 24.49 -10.03 2.28
CA TRP A 173 24.31 -9.13 3.42
C TRP A 173 23.27 -8.04 3.14
N ASN A 174 23.27 -7.48 1.92
CA ASN A 174 22.26 -6.50 1.51
C ASN A 174 20.86 -7.10 1.57
N TRP A 175 20.71 -8.34 1.10
CA TRP A 175 19.43 -9.03 1.11
C TRP A 175 18.93 -9.35 2.54
N LEU A 176 19.81 -9.87 3.40
CA LEU A 176 19.47 -10.14 4.81
C LEU A 176 19.16 -8.85 5.61
N ALA A 177 19.90 -7.78 5.35
CA ALA A 177 19.64 -6.47 5.95
C ALA A 177 18.27 -5.94 5.52
N GLY A 178 17.92 -6.04 4.23
CA GLY A 178 16.61 -5.68 3.71
C GLY A 178 15.47 -6.46 4.36
N LEU A 179 15.61 -7.79 4.49
CA LEU A 179 14.64 -8.63 5.20
C LEU A 179 14.43 -8.20 6.65
N THR A 180 15.53 -7.95 7.37
CA THR A 180 15.48 -7.53 8.77
C THR A 180 14.77 -6.19 8.89
N LEU A 181 15.11 -5.23 8.03
CA LEU A 181 14.50 -3.90 8.01
C LEU A 181 13.00 -3.96 7.70
N MET A 182 12.57 -4.81 6.76
CA MET A 182 11.14 -4.99 6.46
C MET A 182 10.36 -5.59 7.64
N ILE A 183 10.91 -6.61 8.31
CA ILE A 183 10.28 -7.22 9.49
C ILE A 183 10.16 -6.20 10.62
N THR A 184 11.27 -5.53 10.95
CA THR A 184 11.30 -4.53 12.02
C THR A 184 10.39 -3.33 11.71
N GLY A 185 10.44 -2.81 10.48
CA GLY A 185 9.61 -1.71 10.04
C GLY A 185 8.12 -2.03 10.08
N GLN A 186 7.73 -3.23 9.62
CA GLN A 186 6.34 -3.66 9.71
C GLN A 186 5.88 -3.84 11.16
N ALA A 187 6.72 -4.41 12.03
CA ALA A 187 6.39 -4.55 13.45
C ALA A 187 6.18 -3.18 14.12
N ILE A 188 7.11 -2.23 13.91
CA ILE A 188 7.00 -0.85 14.39
C ILE A 188 5.71 -0.21 13.90
N ARG A 189 5.40 -0.34 12.60
CA ARG A 189 4.17 0.22 12.00
C ARG A 189 2.92 -0.36 12.67
N THR A 190 2.82 -1.67 12.76
CA THR A 190 1.65 -2.34 13.37
C THR A 190 1.49 -1.96 14.84
N LEU A 191 2.59 -1.88 15.60
CA LEU A 191 2.57 -1.43 17.00
C LEU A 191 2.15 0.03 17.12
N ALA A 192 2.63 0.90 16.24
CA ALA A 192 2.26 2.31 16.21
C ALA A 192 0.75 2.47 15.98
N MET A 193 0.22 1.84 14.94
CA MET A 193 -1.22 1.86 14.62
C MET A 193 -2.07 1.30 15.79
N ALA A 194 -1.64 0.19 16.38
CA ALA A 194 -2.32 -0.41 17.54
C ALA A 194 -2.26 0.47 18.80
N THR A 195 -1.19 1.26 18.97
CA THR A 195 -1.05 2.19 20.10
C THR A 195 -1.91 3.43 19.90
N THR A 196 -1.95 3.99 18.69
CA THR A 196 -2.75 5.19 18.39
C THR A 196 -4.25 4.92 18.26
N GLN A 197 -4.62 3.70 17.87
CA GLN A 197 -6.01 3.26 17.68
C GLN A 197 -6.83 4.26 16.84
N ARG A 198 -7.91 4.81 17.40
CA ARG A 198 -8.81 5.78 16.76
C ARG A 198 -8.14 7.10 16.41
N ASN A 199 -7.01 7.41 17.03
CA ASN A 199 -6.23 8.60 16.72
C ASN A 199 -5.37 8.43 15.46
N PHE A 200 -5.27 7.19 14.91
CA PHE A 200 -4.57 6.94 13.67
C PHE A 200 -5.44 7.27 12.46
N ASN A 201 -4.88 8.01 11.50
CA ASN A 201 -5.50 8.24 10.20
C ASN A 201 -4.42 8.17 9.09
N HIS A 202 -4.77 7.61 7.93
CA HIS A 202 -3.89 7.58 6.75
C HIS A 202 -3.67 8.97 6.15
N TYR A 203 -4.64 9.88 6.37
CA TYR A 203 -4.55 11.27 5.94
C TYR A 203 -4.24 12.18 7.12
N VAL A 204 -3.39 13.18 6.87
CA VAL A 204 -3.08 14.22 7.88
C VAL A 204 -4.31 15.09 8.07
N ALA A 205 -4.90 15.03 9.27
CA ALA A 205 -6.02 15.88 9.64
C ALA A 205 -5.54 17.32 9.89
N THR A 206 -6.17 18.29 9.23
CA THR A 206 -5.91 19.73 9.42
C THR A 206 -6.79 20.36 10.50
N GLU A 207 -7.87 19.67 10.87
CA GLU A 207 -8.81 20.09 11.90
C GLU A 207 -8.83 19.07 13.05
N LYS A 208 -8.98 19.57 14.29
CA LYS A 208 -8.99 18.72 15.47
C LYS A 208 -10.38 18.14 15.70
N ASP A 209 -10.48 16.81 15.62
CA ASP A 209 -11.66 16.06 16.07
C ASP A 209 -11.76 16.08 17.61
N PRO A 210 -12.95 16.29 18.21
CA PRO A 210 -13.17 16.21 19.66
C PRO A 210 -12.67 14.90 20.31
N ASP A 211 -12.76 13.78 19.61
CA ASP A 211 -12.32 12.45 20.09
C ASP A 211 -10.79 12.26 19.98
N HIS A 212 -10.07 13.16 19.30
CA HIS A 212 -8.63 13.02 19.04
C HIS A 212 -7.79 13.47 20.26
N VAL A 213 -7.04 12.53 20.81
CA VAL A 213 -6.13 12.74 21.95
C VAL A 213 -4.68 12.48 21.58
N LEU A 214 -3.77 13.21 22.21
CA LEU A 214 -2.33 12.99 22.03
C LEU A 214 -1.89 11.68 22.69
N VAL A 215 -1.18 10.85 21.94
CA VAL A 215 -0.69 9.54 22.39
C VAL A 215 0.79 9.63 22.76
N THR A 216 1.12 9.46 24.04
CA THR A 216 2.49 9.56 24.59
C THR A 216 2.90 8.31 25.39
N HIS A 217 2.37 7.15 24.99
CA HIS A 217 2.67 5.85 25.61
C HIS A 217 3.03 4.82 24.53
N GLY A 218 3.46 3.64 24.96
CA GLY A 218 3.88 2.57 24.04
C GLY A 218 5.12 3.00 23.24
N ILE A 219 5.05 2.86 21.92
CA ILE A 219 6.15 3.18 20.99
C ILE A 219 6.38 4.69 20.80
N TYR A 220 5.49 5.54 21.32
CA TYR A 220 5.57 7.01 21.21
C TYR A 220 6.19 7.68 22.45
N ARG A 221 6.93 6.92 23.27
CA ARG A 221 7.78 7.44 24.35
C ARG A 221 9.23 7.45 23.93
#